data_AF-A0A9Q0T0X5-F1
#
_entry.id   AF-A0A9Q0T0X5-F1
#
_cell.length_a   1.000
_cell.length_b   1.000
_cell.length_c   1.000
_cell.angle_alpha   90.00
_cell.angle_beta   90.00
_cell.angle_gamma   90.00
#
_symmetry.space_group_name_H-M   'P 1'
#
loop_
_entity.id
_entity.type
_entity.pdbx_description
1 polymer ?
#
loop_
_entity_poly.entity_id
_entity_poly.type
_entity_poly.pdbx_seq_one_letter_code
_entity_poly.pdbx_strand_id
1 'polypeptide(L)'
;MKNARNAILSGCSAGGLAAILHCDRFRSLLPASARVKCVSDAGYFIHGTDISGGSRIESFFGQVVRTHGSAKNLPASCTSKMRPELCFFPQYVAQTMRTPLFVINSAYDSWQIKNILAPTAVDSKKEWKNCKLDLKKCSATQLQTVQNYRTQFLKAVNIGLGTSSRGLWINSCYAHCQSGSVSTWLADKSPVVGNTKMGKAVGDWFYDRSAFEKIDCPYPCNPTCVSVDSES
;
A
#
# COMPACT_ATOMS: atom_id res chain seq x y z
N MET A 1 19.74 -16.97 10.03
CA MET A 1 19.73 -16.77 8.56
C MET A 1 21.12 -16.55 7.95
N LYS A 2 22.21 -17.09 8.53
CA LYS A 2 23.61 -16.80 8.14
C LYS A 2 23.97 -17.19 6.70
N ASN A 3 23.27 -18.18 6.14
CA ASN A 3 23.56 -18.73 4.81
C ASN A 3 22.47 -18.37 3.77
N ALA A 4 21.57 -17.43 4.08
CA ALA A 4 20.51 -17.04 3.18
C ALA A 4 21.09 -16.41 1.91
N ARG A 5 20.72 -16.94 0.73
CA ARG A 5 21.07 -16.34 -0.58
C ARG A 5 20.02 -15.37 -1.07
N ASN A 6 18.76 -15.63 -0.73
CA ASN A 6 17.61 -14.82 -1.09
C ASN A 6 16.75 -14.65 0.17
N ALA A 7 16.23 -13.45 0.39
CA ALA A 7 15.27 -13.18 1.44
C ALA A 7 14.27 -12.12 0.98
N ILE A 8 13.03 -12.28 1.38
CA ILE A 8 11.96 -11.31 1.14
C ILE A 8 11.31 -10.95 2.46
N LEU A 9 11.16 -9.66 2.74
CA LEU A 9 10.28 -9.20 3.81
C LEU A 9 8.96 -8.79 3.18
N SER A 10 7.88 -9.41 3.61
CA SER A 10 6.54 -9.14 3.10
C SER A 10 5.52 -9.11 4.22
N GLY A 11 4.39 -8.49 3.94
CA GLY A 11 3.23 -8.46 4.81
C GLY A 11 2.06 -7.76 4.13
N CYS A 12 0.88 -7.92 4.71
CA CYS A 12 -0.30 -7.16 4.31
C CYS A 12 -0.65 -6.04 5.30
N SER A 13 -1.20 -4.91 4.82
CA SER A 13 -1.87 -3.90 5.64
C SER A 13 -0.88 -3.30 6.63
N ALA A 14 -1.16 -3.33 7.93
CA ALA A 14 -0.18 -2.95 8.95
C ALA A 14 1.15 -3.72 8.83
N GLY A 15 1.12 -5.00 8.45
CA GLY A 15 2.31 -5.80 8.17
C GLY A 15 3.00 -5.40 6.86
N GLY A 16 2.25 -4.97 5.85
CA GLY A 16 2.80 -4.42 4.61
C GLY A 16 3.47 -3.07 4.84
N LEU A 17 2.89 -2.23 5.70
CA LEU A 17 3.52 -0.99 6.15
C LEU A 17 4.78 -1.30 6.97
N ALA A 18 4.73 -2.26 7.90
CA ALA A 18 5.89 -2.69 8.66
C ALA A 18 7.02 -3.22 7.76
N ALA A 19 6.68 -3.93 6.67
CA ALA A 19 7.66 -4.37 5.68
C ALA A 19 8.39 -3.19 5.03
N ILE A 20 7.71 -2.08 4.75
CA ILE A 20 8.31 -0.83 4.27
C ILE A 20 9.20 -0.22 5.35
N LEU A 21 8.66 0.02 6.54
CA LEU A 21 9.34 0.72 7.64
C LEU A 21 10.59 -0.01 8.15
N HIS A 22 10.63 -1.34 8.01
CA HIS A 22 11.74 -2.15 8.52
C HIS A 22 12.60 -2.79 7.41
N CYS A 23 12.35 -2.46 6.14
CA CYS A 23 13.02 -3.10 5.01
C CYS A 23 14.56 -3.01 5.08
N ASP A 24 15.10 -1.81 5.28
CA ASP A 24 16.55 -1.59 5.34
C ASP A 24 17.18 -2.25 6.58
N ARG A 25 16.46 -2.26 7.71
CA ARG A 25 16.92 -2.97 8.91
C ARG A 25 16.92 -4.48 8.68
N PHE A 26 15.91 -5.01 8.00
CA PHE A 26 15.88 -6.43 7.65
C PHE A 26 17.05 -6.80 6.72
N ARG A 27 17.34 -5.95 5.71
CA ARG A 27 18.52 -6.10 4.85
C ARG A 27 19.83 -6.16 5.64
N SER A 28 19.98 -5.33 6.67
CA SER A 28 21.21 -5.26 7.46
C SER A 28 21.42 -6.48 8.37
N LEU A 29 20.39 -7.28 8.63
CA LEU A 29 20.49 -8.53 9.41
C LEU A 29 20.97 -9.73 8.58
N LEU A 30 21.15 -9.56 7.27
CA LEU A 30 21.45 -10.62 6.33
C LEU A 30 22.83 -10.41 5.67
N PRO A 31 23.47 -11.49 5.14
CA PRO A 31 24.77 -11.38 4.49
C PRO A 31 24.81 -10.31 3.39
N ALA A 32 25.96 -9.66 3.21
CA ALA A 32 26.14 -8.67 2.14
C ALA A 32 25.90 -9.27 0.74
N SER A 33 26.20 -10.55 0.54
CA SER A 33 25.96 -11.28 -0.70
C SER A 33 24.51 -11.75 -0.90
N ALA A 34 23.65 -11.63 0.11
CA ALA A 34 22.26 -12.05 0.00
C ALA A 34 21.45 -11.05 -0.84
N ARG A 35 20.64 -11.55 -1.77
CA ARG A 35 19.60 -10.76 -2.41
C ARG A 35 18.47 -10.54 -1.41
N VAL A 36 18.23 -9.29 -1.01
CA VAL A 36 17.13 -8.93 -0.12
C VAL A 36 16.30 -7.84 -0.76
N LYS A 37 14.99 -8.06 -0.79
CA LYS A 37 14.00 -7.13 -1.32
C LYS A 37 12.76 -7.16 -0.43
N CYS A 38 11.94 -6.12 -0.48
CA CYS A 38 10.70 -6.07 0.29
C CYS A 38 9.49 -5.97 -0.63
N VAL A 39 8.39 -6.58 -0.21
CA VAL A 39 7.11 -6.53 -0.88
C VAL A 39 6.08 -6.01 0.12
N SER A 40 5.35 -4.97 -0.25
CA SER A 40 4.28 -4.43 0.57
C SER A 40 2.96 -4.68 -0.13
N ASP A 41 2.07 -5.45 0.49
CA ASP A 41 0.69 -5.63 0.03
C ASP A 41 -0.25 -4.77 0.86
N ALA A 42 -1.01 -3.90 0.22
CA ALA A 42 -1.97 -3.00 0.86
C ALA A 42 -1.37 -2.15 2.01
N GLY A 43 -0.04 -1.97 2.03
CA GLY A 43 0.69 -1.29 3.09
C GLY A 43 1.03 0.16 2.76
N TYR A 44 0.73 0.61 1.53
CA TYR A 44 0.97 1.99 1.10
C TYR A 44 -0.14 2.95 1.56
N PHE A 45 -0.22 3.21 2.86
CA PHE A 45 -1.17 4.18 3.40
C PHE A 45 -0.72 5.62 3.09
N ILE A 46 -1.62 6.43 2.54
CA ILE A 46 -1.28 7.78 2.11
C ILE A 46 -1.63 8.82 3.17
N HIS A 47 -0.81 9.87 3.24
CA HIS A 47 -1.16 11.11 3.93
C HIS A 47 -2.15 11.89 3.05
N GLY A 48 -3.38 11.39 2.98
CA GLY A 48 -4.46 11.94 2.16
C GLY A 48 -5.53 12.64 3.01
N THR A 49 -6.38 13.41 2.34
CA THR A 49 -7.48 14.14 2.99
C THR A 49 -8.76 13.31 3.03
N ASP A 50 -9.53 13.46 4.10
CA ASP A 50 -10.87 12.92 4.23
C ASP A 50 -11.92 13.79 3.50
N ILE A 51 -13.18 13.31 3.44
CA ILE A 51 -14.31 14.00 2.79
C ILE A 51 -14.67 15.37 3.41
N SER A 52 -14.15 15.69 4.60
CA SER A 52 -14.28 17.03 5.21
C SER A 52 -13.08 17.94 4.92
N GLY A 53 -12.09 17.46 4.16
CA GLY A 53 -10.84 18.17 3.88
C GLY A 53 -9.80 18.04 4.99
N GLY A 54 -10.08 17.27 6.04
CA GLY A 54 -9.17 17.05 7.17
C GLY A 54 -8.15 15.95 6.93
N SER A 55 -7.11 15.88 7.78
CA SER A 55 -6.12 14.79 7.80
C SER A 55 -6.19 14.01 9.12
N ARG A 56 -7.33 13.35 9.37
CA ARG A 56 -7.51 12.55 10.60
C ARG A 56 -6.51 11.40 10.72
N ILE A 57 -6.03 10.88 9.58
CA ILE A 57 -5.04 9.81 9.57
C ILE A 57 -3.68 10.25 10.14
N GLU A 58 -3.28 11.53 9.96
CA GLU A 58 -2.08 12.06 10.63
C GLU A 58 -2.25 12.05 12.14
N SER A 59 -3.40 12.54 12.63
CA SER A 59 -3.74 12.52 14.06
C SER A 59 -3.80 11.10 14.63
N PHE A 60 -4.27 10.13 13.85
CA PHE A 60 -4.26 8.72 14.22
C PHE A 60 -2.82 8.20 14.41
N PHE A 61 -1.91 8.43 13.46
CA PHE A 61 -0.52 8.02 13.63
C PHE A 61 0.20 8.79 14.74
N GLY A 62 -0.16 10.06 15.00
CA GLY A 62 0.29 10.81 16.17
C GLY A 62 -0.09 10.14 17.48
N GLN A 63 -1.30 9.58 17.57
CA GLN A 63 -1.73 8.78 18.72
C GLN A 63 -0.97 7.46 18.81
N VAL A 64 -0.73 6.76 17.70
CA VAL A 64 0.09 5.54 17.68
C VAL A 64 1.50 5.80 18.22
N VAL A 65 2.14 6.90 17.78
CA VAL A 65 3.46 7.33 18.27
C VAL A 65 3.43 7.55 19.78
N ARG A 66 2.47 8.34 20.27
CA ARG A 66 2.39 8.69 21.69
C ARG A 66 2.07 7.48 22.57
N THR A 67 1.09 6.68 22.19
CA THR A 67 0.59 5.55 22.99
C THR A 67 1.63 4.42 23.07
N HIS A 68 2.31 4.10 21.96
CA HIS A 68 3.24 2.97 21.91
C HIS A 68 4.71 3.36 22.02
N GLY A 69 5.02 4.65 22.10
CA GLY A 69 6.40 5.15 22.03
C GLY A 69 7.10 4.68 20.75
N SER A 70 6.36 4.59 19.64
CA SER A 70 6.82 3.90 18.42
C SER A 70 7.85 4.69 17.61
N ALA A 71 8.07 5.97 17.92
CA ALA A 71 9.09 6.80 17.27
C ALA A 71 10.47 6.15 17.22
N LYS A 72 10.86 5.41 18.27
CA LYS A 72 12.14 4.67 18.34
C LYS A 72 12.28 3.53 17.34
N ASN A 73 11.16 3.06 16.77
CA ASN A 73 11.13 1.96 15.81
C ASN A 73 11.03 2.44 14.36
N LEU A 74 10.82 3.74 14.13
CA LEU A 74 10.71 4.33 12.80
C LEU A 74 12.09 4.60 12.20
N PRO A 75 12.21 4.66 10.85
CA PRO A 75 13.47 4.96 10.20
C PRO A 75 14.05 6.31 10.62
N ALA A 76 15.28 6.29 11.14
CA ALA A 76 16.00 7.49 11.55
C ALA A 76 16.23 8.47 10.37
N SER A 77 16.33 7.94 9.15
CA SER A 77 16.43 8.76 7.93
C SER A 77 15.20 9.65 7.70
N CYS A 78 14.04 9.26 8.22
CA CYS A 78 12.81 10.03 8.18
C CYS A 78 12.64 10.89 9.45
N THR A 79 12.75 10.28 10.65
CA THR A 79 12.47 11.01 11.91
C THR A 79 13.48 12.12 12.23
N SER A 80 14.66 12.10 11.61
CA SER A 80 15.63 13.21 11.67
C SER A 80 15.20 14.47 10.88
N LYS A 81 14.25 14.35 9.95
CA LYS A 81 13.82 15.44 9.06
C LYS A 81 12.40 15.93 9.33
N MET A 82 11.58 15.10 9.98
CA MET A 82 10.15 15.36 10.14
C MET A 82 9.57 14.67 11.37
N ARG A 83 8.35 15.06 11.74
CA ARG A 83 7.64 14.54 12.91
C ARG A 83 7.43 13.02 12.80
N PRO A 84 7.61 12.24 13.88
CA PRO A 84 7.54 10.78 13.81
C PRO A 84 6.26 10.21 13.19
N GLU A 85 5.10 10.80 13.45
CA GLU A 85 3.82 10.37 12.89
C GLU A 85 3.76 10.44 11.36
N LEU A 86 4.49 11.39 10.76
CA LEU A 86 4.59 11.47 9.31
C LEU A 86 5.41 10.30 8.75
N CYS A 87 6.35 9.77 9.52
CA CYS A 87 7.15 8.60 9.13
C CYS A 87 6.38 7.27 9.16
N PHE A 88 5.07 7.28 9.47
CA PHE A 88 4.19 6.15 9.18
C PHE A 88 3.64 6.14 7.75
N PHE A 89 3.73 7.24 7.00
CA PHE A 89 3.29 7.26 5.60
C PHE A 89 4.45 6.89 4.68
N PRO A 90 4.33 5.82 3.87
CA PRO A 90 5.40 5.38 2.97
C PRO A 90 5.90 6.44 2.01
N GLN A 91 5.06 7.40 1.61
CA GLN A 91 5.47 8.51 0.74
C GLN A 91 6.61 9.37 1.29
N TYR A 92 6.86 9.37 2.60
CA TYR A 92 7.97 10.11 3.21
C TYR A 92 9.17 9.23 3.54
N VAL A 93 8.92 7.96 3.87
CA VAL A 93 9.98 7.00 4.22
C VAL A 93 10.67 6.44 2.99
N ALA A 94 9.88 6.02 1.99
CA ALA A 94 10.36 5.27 0.84
C ALA A 94 11.34 6.06 -0.03
N GLN A 95 11.32 7.39 0.04
CA GLN A 95 12.26 8.27 -0.66
C GLN A 95 13.72 8.08 -0.20
N THR A 96 13.90 7.58 1.02
CA THR A 96 15.23 7.40 1.62
C THR A 96 15.63 5.94 1.76
N MET A 97 14.76 5.01 1.36
CA MET A 97 15.04 3.58 1.41
C MET A 97 16.14 3.19 0.43
N ARG A 98 16.97 2.24 0.86
CA ARG A 98 18.07 1.71 0.03
C ARG A 98 17.74 0.34 -0.56
N THR A 99 16.93 -0.43 0.15
CA THR A 99 16.54 -1.78 -0.24
C THR A 99 15.36 -1.72 -1.22
N PRO A 100 15.41 -2.47 -2.34
CA PRO A 100 14.34 -2.47 -3.34
C PRO A 100 12.97 -2.81 -2.74
N LEU A 101 11.95 -2.05 -3.14
CA LEU A 101 10.57 -2.19 -2.68
C LEU A 101 9.63 -2.45 -3.86
N PHE A 102 8.80 -3.48 -3.73
CA PHE A 102 7.67 -3.75 -4.61
C PHE A 102 6.37 -3.41 -3.88
N VAL A 103 5.53 -2.56 -4.48
CA VAL A 103 4.23 -2.18 -3.93
C VAL A 103 3.13 -2.89 -4.71
N ILE A 104 2.39 -3.72 -3.98
CA ILE A 104 1.10 -4.27 -4.38
C ILE A 104 0.06 -3.48 -3.63
N ASN A 105 -0.77 -2.72 -4.34
CA ASN A 105 -1.84 -1.97 -3.69
C ASN A 105 -3.02 -1.85 -4.66
N SER A 106 -4.23 -1.81 -4.11
CA SER A 106 -5.34 -1.27 -4.88
C SER A 106 -5.25 0.26 -4.88
N ALA A 107 -5.53 0.89 -6.03
CA ALA A 107 -5.76 2.33 -6.11
C ALA A 107 -7.09 2.77 -5.43
N TYR A 108 -7.92 1.81 -5.08
CA TYR A 108 -9.21 1.91 -4.39
C TYR A 108 -9.23 1.02 -3.15
N ASP A 109 -8.13 1.05 -2.38
CA ASP A 109 -7.98 0.22 -1.18
C ASP A 109 -9.18 0.39 -0.25
N SER A 110 -9.88 -0.72 0.02
CA SER A 110 -11.15 -0.69 0.73
C SER A 110 -11.00 -0.20 2.17
N TRP A 111 -9.87 -0.51 2.81
CA TRP A 111 -9.58 -0.03 4.15
C TRP A 111 -9.32 1.48 4.15
N GLN A 112 -8.53 2.00 3.20
CA GLN A 112 -8.27 3.43 3.10
C GLN A 112 -9.53 4.23 2.78
N ILE A 113 -10.39 3.73 1.87
CA ILE A 113 -11.66 4.40 1.57
C ILE A 113 -12.55 4.47 2.81
N LYS A 114 -12.69 3.36 3.54
CA LYS A 114 -13.53 3.28 4.74
C LYS A 114 -13.00 4.10 5.92
N ASN A 115 -11.69 4.14 6.13
CA ASN A 115 -11.08 4.65 7.36
C ASN A 115 -10.28 5.95 7.21
N ILE A 116 -9.85 6.30 5.99
CA ILE A 116 -9.11 7.53 5.72
C ILE A 116 -9.98 8.51 4.92
N LEU A 117 -10.52 8.10 3.78
CA LEU A 117 -11.32 9.00 2.93
C LEU A 117 -12.66 9.34 3.59
N ALA A 118 -13.47 8.33 3.94
CA ALA A 118 -14.83 8.50 4.47
C ALA A 118 -15.04 7.84 5.85
N PRO A 119 -14.21 8.16 6.87
CA PRO A 119 -14.38 7.60 8.20
C PRO A 119 -15.73 8.02 8.79
N THR A 120 -16.34 7.13 9.57
CA THR A 120 -17.65 7.38 10.21
C THR A 120 -17.66 8.66 11.06
N ALA A 121 -16.50 9.05 11.61
CA ALA A 121 -16.35 10.26 12.41
C ALA A 121 -16.57 11.59 11.65
N VAL A 122 -16.50 11.60 10.30
CA VAL A 122 -16.77 12.78 9.46
C VAL A 122 -17.99 12.64 8.56
N ASP A 123 -18.64 11.48 8.59
CA ASP A 123 -19.86 11.17 7.81
C ASP A 123 -21.11 11.26 8.71
N SER A 124 -21.34 12.43 9.32
CA SER A 124 -22.42 12.63 10.29
C SER A 124 -23.82 12.39 9.71
N LYS A 125 -23.99 12.70 8.42
CA LYS A 125 -25.23 12.47 7.66
C LYS A 125 -25.36 11.03 7.12
N LYS A 126 -24.35 10.18 7.32
CA LYS A 126 -24.30 8.77 6.88
C LYS A 126 -24.46 8.60 5.36
N GLU A 127 -24.10 9.62 4.58
CA GLU A 127 -24.19 9.61 3.12
C GLU A 127 -23.24 8.57 2.53
N TRP A 128 -22.10 8.33 3.18
CA TRP A 128 -21.07 7.39 2.73
C TRP A 128 -21.23 5.97 3.25
N LYS A 129 -22.23 5.70 4.11
CA LYS A 129 -22.43 4.41 4.79
C LYS A 129 -22.38 3.21 3.84
N ASN A 130 -23.02 3.31 2.68
CA ASN A 130 -23.08 2.23 1.69
C ASN A 130 -21.92 2.31 0.69
N CYS A 131 -21.65 3.50 0.14
CA CYS A 131 -20.61 3.71 -0.88
C CYS A 131 -19.22 3.26 -0.42
N LYS A 132 -18.84 3.56 0.84
CA LYS A 132 -17.51 3.19 1.37
C LYS A 132 -17.33 1.71 1.68
N LEU A 133 -18.39 0.91 1.51
CA LEU A 133 -18.38 -0.56 1.68
C LEU A 133 -18.58 -1.28 0.35
N ASP A 134 -19.22 -0.62 -0.62
CA ASP A 134 -19.46 -1.13 -1.97
C ASP A 134 -19.50 0.05 -2.95
N LEU A 135 -18.45 0.16 -3.79
CA LEU A 135 -18.34 1.27 -4.74
C LEU A 135 -19.46 1.28 -5.80
N LYS A 136 -20.16 0.16 -6.01
CA LYS A 136 -21.32 0.11 -6.92
C LYS A 136 -22.52 0.88 -6.36
N LYS A 137 -22.54 1.15 -5.05
CA LYS A 137 -23.60 1.90 -4.36
C LYS A 137 -23.28 3.38 -4.22
N CYS A 138 -22.17 3.86 -4.79
CA CYS A 138 -21.82 5.26 -4.80
C CYS A 138 -22.69 6.04 -5.79
N SER A 139 -23.10 7.24 -5.40
CA SER A 139 -23.58 8.23 -6.38
C SER A 139 -22.43 8.66 -7.30
N ALA A 140 -22.75 9.30 -8.43
CA ALA A 140 -21.74 9.83 -9.35
C ALA A 140 -20.75 10.78 -8.64
N THR A 141 -21.25 11.65 -7.75
CA THR A 141 -20.42 12.57 -6.97
C THR A 141 -19.51 11.84 -5.98
N GLN A 142 -20.02 10.82 -5.29
CA GLN A 142 -19.20 10.02 -4.38
C GLN A 142 -18.12 9.25 -5.14
N LEU A 143 -18.47 8.66 -6.29
CA LEU A 143 -17.51 7.97 -7.13
C LEU A 143 -16.44 8.94 -7.64
N GLN A 144 -16.80 10.17 -8.04
CA GLN A 144 -15.82 11.18 -8.42
C GLN A 144 -14.87 11.54 -7.27
N THR A 145 -15.36 11.63 -6.03
CA THR A 145 -14.51 11.83 -4.85
C THR A 145 -13.56 10.65 -4.63
N VAL A 146 -14.01 9.41 -4.83
CA VAL A 146 -13.16 8.21 -4.79
C VAL A 146 -12.11 8.24 -5.91
N GLN A 147 -12.46 8.70 -7.12
CA GLN A 147 -11.50 8.90 -8.22
C GLN A 147 -10.45 9.96 -7.87
N ASN A 148 -10.85 11.05 -7.21
CA ASN A 148 -9.92 12.08 -6.75
C ASN A 148 -8.97 11.51 -5.69
N TYR A 149 -9.46 10.62 -4.81
CA TYR A 149 -8.61 9.93 -3.83
C TYR A 149 -7.59 8.99 -4.50
N ARG A 150 -7.98 8.27 -5.57
CA ARG A 150 -7.01 7.53 -6.43
C ARG A 150 -5.91 8.44 -6.94
N THR A 151 -6.23 9.66 -7.40
CA THR A 151 -5.22 10.61 -7.86
C THR A 151 -4.25 11.01 -6.74
N GLN A 152 -4.76 11.23 -5.51
CA GLN A 152 -3.90 11.44 -4.34
C GLN A 152 -3.00 10.23 -4.06
N PHE A 153 -3.55 9.02 -4.16
CA PHE A 153 -2.80 7.78 -3.98
C PHE A 153 -1.65 7.65 -4.98
N LEU A 154 -1.92 7.81 -6.27
CA LEU A 154 -0.90 7.71 -7.32
C LEU A 154 0.16 8.80 -7.18
N LYS A 155 -0.22 10.02 -6.78
CA LYS A 155 0.73 11.08 -6.46
C LYS A 155 1.64 10.70 -5.30
N ALA A 156 1.09 10.14 -4.22
CA ALA A 156 1.85 9.71 -3.06
C ALA A 156 2.81 8.55 -3.39
N VAL A 157 2.40 7.59 -4.22
CA VAL A 157 3.26 6.50 -4.72
C VAL A 157 4.41 7.07 -5.57
N ASN A 158 4.11 7.98 -6.49
CA ASN A 158 5.14 8.60 -7.34
C ASN A 158 6.13 9.48 -6.57
N ILE A 159 5.67 10.19 -5.53
CA ILE A 159 6.55 10.97 -4.65
C ILE A 159 7.44 10.04 -3.82
N GLY A 160 6.87 8.97 -3.25
CA GLY A 160 7.60 8.12 -2.32
C GLY A 160 8.61 7.20 -2.98
N LEU A 161 8.34 6.76 -4.21
CA LEU A 161 9.19 5.80 -4.89
C LEU A 161 9.94 6.48 -6.05
N GLY A 162 11.24 6.68 -5.90
CA GLY A 162 12.11 7.13 -6.99
C GLY A 162 12.19 6.12 -8.15
N THR A 163 12.89 6.46 -9.23
CA THR A 163 12.92 5.65 -10.46
C THR A 163 13.83 4.42 -10.40
N SER A 164 14.74 4.33 -9.43
CA SER A 164 15.68 3.22 -9.33
C SER A 164 15.17 2.09 -8.43
N SER A 165 14.96 0.91 -9.02
CA SER A 165 14.75 -0.37 -8.31
C SER A 165 13.44 -0.51 -7.52
N ARG A 166 12.35 0.09 -8.01
CA ARG A 166 10.98 -0.16 -7.49
C ARG A 166 10.24 -1.20 -8.33
N GLY A 167 9.17 -1.75 -7.77
CA GLY A 167 8.16 -2.48 -8.52
C GLY A 167 6.77 -2.02 -8.12
N LEU A 168 5.84 -1.97 -9.07
CA LEU A 168 4.47 -1.53 -8.87
C LEU A 168 3.51 -2.50 -9.55
N TRP A 169 2.62 -3.09 -8.76
CA TRP A 169 1.44 -3.79 -9.25
C TRP A 169 0.23 -3.13 -8.61
N ILE A 170 -0.29 -2.09 -9.26
CA ILE A 170 -1.41 -1.28 -8.75
C ILE A 170 -2.65 -1.58 -9.56
N ASN A 171 -3.65 -2.22 -8.96
CA ASN A 171 -4.92 -2.55 -9.64
C ASN A 171 -6.04 -1.55 -9.35
N SER A 172 -7.13 -1.66 -10.10
CA SER A 172 -8.34 -0.85 -9.94
C SER A 172 -9.44 -1.53 -9.11
N CYS A 173 -9.15 -2.60 -8.38
CA CYS A 173 -10.15 -3.41 -7.67
C CYS A 173 -10.47 -2.82 -6.30
N TYR A 174 -11.73 -2.82 -5.88
CA TYR A 174 -12.07 -2.49 -4.49
C TYR A 174 -11.66 -3.67 -3.58
N ALA A 175 -10.45 -3.60 -3.01
CA ALA A 175 -9.80 -4.74 -2.34
C ALA A 175 -8.81 -4.26 -1.26
N HIS A 176 -8.47 -5.17 -0.33
CA HIS A 176 -7.44 -5.01 0.68
C HIS A 176 -6.84 -6.40 0.97
N CYS A 177 -5.54 -6.50 1.23
CA CYS A 177 -4.83 -7.79 1.44
C CYS A 177 -5.00 -8.84 0.34
N GLN A 178 -4.28 -8.64 -0.77
CA GLN A 178 -4.43 -9.43 -1.96
C GLN A 178 -3.36 -10.53 -2.12
N SER A 179 -2.21 -10.47 -1.45
CA SER A 179 -1.15 -11.45 -1.66
C SER A 179 -1.29 -12.73 -0.82
N GLY A 180 -2.21 -12.74 0.15
CA GLY A 180 -2.39 -13.86 1.08
C GLY A 180 -3.18 -15.05 0.52
N SER A 181 -3.98 -14.85 -0.53
CA SER A 181 -4.81 -15.90 -1.12
C SER A 181 -4.25 -16.40 -2.46
N VAL A 182 -4.33 -17.71 -2.69
CA VAL A 182 -4.01 -18.32 -3.99
C VAL A 182 -4.91 -17.77 -5.11
N SER A 183 -6.18 -17.46 -4.78
CA SER A 183 -7.17 -16.96 -5.74
C SER A 183 -6.79 -15.61 -6.33
N THR A 184 -6.04 -14.79 -5.60
CA THR A 184 -5.57 -13.46 -6.02
C THR A 184 -4.09 -13.43 -6.40
N TRP A 185 -3.29 -14.38 -5.92
CA TRP A 185 -1.85 -14.43 -6.16
C TRP A 185 -1.47 -14.94 -7.55
N LEU A 186 -1.92 -16.14 -7.94
CA LEU A 186 -1.45 -16.79 -9.18
C LEU A 186 -2.44 -17.78 -9.84
N ALA A 187 -3.61 -18.04 -9.25
CA ALA A 187 -4.65 -18.88 -9.84
C ALA A 187 -5.10 -18.39 -11.23
N ASP A 188 -5.77 -19.26 -12.01
CA ASP A 188 -6.19 -18.94 -13.38
C ASP A 188 -7.10 -17.72 -13.49
N LYS A 189 -7.97 -17.55 -12.49
CA LYS A 189 -8.90 -16.41 -12.39
C LYS A 189 -8.37 -15.28 -11.50
N SER A 190 -7.09 -15.27 -11.16
CA SER A 190 -6.50 -14.16 -10.38
C SER A 190 -6.58 -12.84 -11.15
N PRO A 191 -6.74 -11.70 -10.45
CA PRO A 191 -6.70 -10.41 -11.10
C PRO A 191 -5.37 -10.18 -11.81
N VAL A 192 -5.42 -9.46 -12.93
CA VAL A 192 -4.25 -9.11 -13.73
C VAL A 192 -4.13 -7.60 -13.90
N VAL A 193 -2.89 -7.13 -13.94
CA VAL A 193 -2.54 -5.75 -14.31
C VAL A 193 -1.50 -5.83 -15.41
N GLY A 194 -1.70 -5.11 -16.52
CA GLY A 194 -0.79 -5.20 -17.67
C GLY A 194 -0.57 -6.64 -18.15
N ASN A 195 -1.65 -7.44 -18.22
CA ASN A 195 -1.64 -8.85 -18.59
C ASN A 195 -0.79 -9.76 -17.68
N THR A 196 -0.47 -9.33 -16.46
CA THR A 196 0.40 -10.08 -15.55
C THR A 196 -0.25 -10.25 -14.18
N LYS A 197 -0.29 -11.49 -13.69
CA LYS A 197 -0.73 -11.84 -12.32
C LYS A 197 0.28 -11.36 -11.29
N MET A 198 -0.20 -11.02 -10.10
CA MET A 198 0.61 -10.51 -8.99
C MET A 198 1.84 -11.37 -8.69
N GLY A 199 1.66 -12.69 -8.49
CA GLY A 199 2.76 -13.58 -8.10
C GLY A 199 3.84 -13.72 -9.19
N LYS A 200 3.45 -13.64 -10.46
CA LYS A 200 4.40 -13.62 -11.58
C LYS A 200 5.19 -12.31 -11.59
N ALA A 201 4.51 -11.17 -11.44
CA ALA A 201 5.15 -9.86 -11.39
C ALA A 201 6.17 -9.77 -10.24
N VAL A 202 5.78 -10.19 -9.04
CA VAL A 202 6.68 -10.21 -7.87
C VAL A 202 7.85 -11.16 -8.09
N GLY A 203 7.60 -12.38 -8.59
CA GLY A 203 8.66 -13.36 -8.82
C GLY A 203 9.67 -12.89 -9.86
N ASP A 204 9.21 -12.35 -10.98
CA ASP A 204 10.09 -11.84 -12.04
C ASP A 204 10.90 -10.64 -11.56
N TRP A 205 10.27 -9.70 -10.85
CA TRP A 205 10.96 -8.56 -10.27
C TRP A 205 11.96 -8.99 -9.19
N PHE A 206 11.59 -9.94 -8.32
CA PHE A 206 12.45 -10.38 -7.24
C PHE A 206 13.76 -10.96 -7.78
N TYR A 207 13.68 -11.81 -8.80
CA TYR A 207 14.85 -12.45 -9.41
C TYR A 207 15.54 -11.61 -10.50
N ASP A 208 15.19 -10.33 -10.66
CA ASP A 208 15.78 -9.44 -11.66
C ASP A 208 15.55 -9.92 -13.11
N ARG A 209 14.49 -10.71 -13.36
CA ARG A 209 14.11 -11.20 -14.70
C ARG A 209 13.44 -10.12 -15.53
N SER A 210 12.62 -9.29 -14.89
CA SER A 210 12.02 -8.11 -15.53
C SER A 210 11.62 -7.08 -14.48
N ALA A 211 11.77 -5.79 -14.81
CA ALA A 211 11.11 -4.73 -14.06
C ALA A 211 9.58 -4.87 -14.24
N PHE A 212 8.82 -4.42 -13.24
CA PHE A 212 7.37 -4.42 -13.32
C PHE A 212 6.83 -3.16 -12.64
N GLU A 213 6.40 -2.20 -13.45
CA GLU A 213 5.81 -0.95 -12.97
C GLU A 213 4.51 -0.68 -13.75
N LYS A 214 3.41 -1.27 -13.29
CA LYS A 214 2.11 -1.12 -13.95
C LYS A 214 1.06 -0.62 -12.96
N ILE A 215 0.29 0.33 -13.44
CA ILE A 215 -0.87 0.92 -12.76
C ILE A 215 -2.05 0.73 -13.70
N ASP A 216 -3.14 0.24 -13.13
CA ASP A 216 -4.36 -0.05 -13.85
C ASP A 216 -5.21 1.21 -14.12
N CYS A 217 -6.17 1.07 -15.02
CA CYS A 217 -7.11 2.13 -15.37
C CYS A 217 -8.03 2.50 -14.17
N PRO A 218 -8.78 3.61 -14.26
CA PRO A 218 -9.75 3.95 -13.21
C PRO A 218 -10.89 2.91 -13.10
N TYR A 219 -11.33 2.61 -11.87
CA TYR A 219 -12.51 1.78 -11.59
C TYR A 219 -13.75 2.29 -12.35
N PRO A 220 -14.62 1.40 -12.85
CA PRO A 220 -14.62 -0.07 -12.71
C PRO A 220 -14.00 -0.82 -13.91
N CYS A 221 -12.82 -0.41 -14.39
CA CYS A 221 -12.34 -0.92 -15.66
C CYS A 221 -11.81 -2.36 -15.66
N ASN A 222 -11.29 -2.89 -14.54
CA ASN A 222 -10.64 -4.20 -14.54
C ASN A 222 -11.67 -5.33 -14.34
N PRO A 223 -11.95 -6.15 -15.37
CA PRO A 223 -12.97 -7.20 -15.27
C PRO A 223 -12.47 -8.44 -14.50
N THR A 224 -11.18 -8.50 -14.15
CA THR A 224 -10.57 -9.64 -13.46
C THR A 224 -10.56 -9.47 -11.94
N CYS A 225 -11.09 -8.37 -11.43
CA CYS A 225 -11.26 -8.17 -10.00
C CYS A 225 -12.16 -9.25 -9.39
N VAL A 226 -11.66 -9.89 -8.34
CA VAL A 226 -12.40 -10.90 -7.54
C VAL A 226 -12.79 -10.29 -6.20
N SER A 227 -13.89 -10.78 -5.61
CA SER A 227 -14.20 -10.47 -4.22
C SER A 227 -13.10 -11.05 -3.34
N VAL A 228 -12.47 -10.18 -2.55
CA VAL A 228 -11.55 -10.61 -1.50
C VAL A 228 -12.36 -10.56 -0.21
N ASP A 229 -12.53 -11.71 0.46
CA ASP A 229 -13.19 -11.75 1.76
C ASP A 229 -12.33 -10.97 2.75
N SER A 230 -12.70 -9.72 3.01
CA SER A 230 -11.90 -8.77 3.78
C SER A 230 -12.08 -8.90 5.30
N GLU A 231 -12.44 -10.08 5.79
CA GLU A 231 -12.65 -10.34 7.21
C GLU A 231 -11.90 -11.60 7.66
N SER A 232 -10.59 -11.45 7.85
CA SER A 232 -9.82 -12.18 8.88
C SER A 232 -8.66 -11.33 9.38
#